data_AF-A0A4R4BTK7-F1
#
_entry.id   AF-A0A4R4BTK7-F1
#
_cell.length_a   1.000
_cell.length_b   1.000
_cell.length_c   1.000
_cell.angle_alpha   90.00
_cell.angle_beta   90.00
_cell.angle_gamma   90.00
#
_symmetry.space_group_name_H-M   'P 1'
#
loop_
_entity.id
_entity.type
_entity.pdbx_description
1 polymer ?
#
loop_
_entity_poly.entity_id
_entity_poly.type
_entity_poly.pdbx_seq_one_letter_code
_entity_poly.pdbx_strand_id
1 'polypeptide(L)'
;MDFNSLATLVQAVASDSSQTVVSDQEVPPGVLNNEYYRESLRYKKLAQEAFEYGDYDAAAQYAAESLKFAQQSNEYIALQLKIREVNTTLLQAKTRLDWAASIGADKTYPIQVSRARQSYDQALQAKEAEQWDEALRLAREAVQVLAEVQELAPLPAKYTVRPWATSRDCLWNIAGYSWVYGDPTKWKILYEANKKKFPQPDNPNLIHPGMVLDIPSIRGEYRTGVWVSGRAYVPLPKPVK
;
A
#
# COMPACT_ATOMS: atom_id res chain seq x y z
N MET A 1 5.85 14.96 12.38
CA MET A 1 6.38 16.22 12.92
C MET A 1 7.32 16.72 11.84
N ASP A 2 6.93 17.66 10.99
CA ASP A 2 6.39 18.98 11.32
C ASP A 2 5.23 19.39 10.42
N PHE A 3 4.08 19.67 11.04
CA PHE A 3 3.02 20.48 10.45
C PHE A 3 3.38 21.93 10.76
N ASN A 4 4.16 22.56 9.89
CA ASN A 4 4.37 24.00 9.98
C ASN A 4 3.01 24.69 9.77
N SER A 5 2.51 25.17 10.91
CA SER A 5 1.30 25.94 11.09
C SER A 5 1.17 27.05 10.07
N LEU A 6 0.06 27.06 9.32
CA LEU A 6 -0.44 28.19 8.54
C LEU A 6 -0.89 29.39 9.42
N ALA A 7 -0.46 29.42 10.69
CA ALA A 7 -0.79 30.46 11.66
C ALA A 7 0.14 31.70 11.57
N THR A 8 1.17 31.69 10.73
CA THR A 8 2.15 32.79 10.68
C THR A 8 1.81 33.89 9.66
N LEU A 9 0.65 33.85 9.00
CA LEU A 9 0.26 34.88 8.01
C LEU A 9 -0.72 35.93 8.54
N VAL A 10 -1.23 35.79 9.77
CA VAL A 10 -2.23 36.72 10.33
C VAL A 10 -1.61 37.79 11.24
N GLN A 11 -0.34 37.65 11.66
CA GLN A 11 0.32 38.60 12.56
C GLN A 11 1.03 39.77 11.86
N ALA A 12 0.83 39.98 10.55
CA ALA A 12 1.49 41.04 9.77
C ALA A 12 0.56 42.17 9.31
N VAL A 13 -0.71 42.20 9.74
CA VAL A 13 -1.74 43.11 9.19
C VAL A 13 -1.81 44.48 9.88
N ALA A 14 -0.98 44.78 10.89
CA ALA A 14 -1.13 46.02 11.67
C ALA A 14 -0.14 47.15 11.35
N SER A 15 0.90 46.95 10.54
CA SER A 15 1.87 48.03 10.29
C SER A 15 2.80 47.71 9.12
N ASP A 16 2.33 47.88 7.89
CA ASP A 16 3.07 48.69 6.91
C ASP A 16 2.21 48.97 5.68
N SER A 17 2.17 50.25 5.29
CA SER A 17 1.46 50.72 4.11
C SER A 17 2.46 50.71 2.97
N SER A 18 2.56 49.61 2.23
CA SER A 18 3.25 49.59 0.94
C SER A 18 2.74 48.43 0.10
N GLN A 19 2.23 48.80 -1.06
CA GLN A 19 1.67 47.95 -2.10
C GLN A 19 2.43 46.61 -2.24
N THR A 20 1.74 45.52 -1.94
CA THR A 20 1.96 44.26 -2.65
C THR A 20 0.61 43.86 -3.19
N VAL A 21 0.37 44.26 -4.43
CA VAL A 21 -0.61 43.61 -5.31
C VAL A 21 -0.28 42.13 -5.23
N VAL A 22 -1.16 41.35 -4.61
CA VAL A 22 -1.08 39.89 -4.66
C VAL A 22 -1.28 39.55 -6.12
N SER A 23 -0.16 39.45 -6.84
CA SER A 23 -0.11 38.99 -8.21
C SER A 23 -0.80 37.64 -8.28
N ASP A 24 -1.75 37.51 -9.21
CA ASP A 24 -2.52 36.33 -9.58
C ASP A 24 -1.74 35.01 -9.42
N GLN A 25 -1.66 34.49 -8.20
CA GLN A 25 -1.44 33.09 -7.94
C GLN A 25 -2.76 32.44 -8.33
N GLU A 26 -2.81 31.92 -9.55
CA GLU A 26 -3.98 31.35 -10.19
C GLU A 26 -4.67 30.36 -9.24
N VAL A 27 -5.77 30.82 -8.63
CA VAL A 27 -6.51 30.06 -7.63
C VAL A 27 -6.94 28.74 -8.30
N PRO A 28 -6.64 27.56 -7.71
CA PRO A 28 -6.89 26.30 -8.37
C PRO A 28 -8.34 26.19 -8.86
N PRO A 29 -8.62 25.66 -10.07
CA PRO A 29 -9.96 25.63 -10.64
C PRO A 29 -11.03 24.99 -9.73
N GLY A 30 -10.63 24.02 -8.90
CA GLY A 30 -11.52 23.38 -7.91
C GLY A 30 -11.98 24.31 -6.77
N VAL A 31 -11.18 25.34 -6.44
CA VAL A 31 -11.52 26.37 -5.46
C VAL A 31 -12.44 27.43 -6.08
N LEU A 32 -12.23 27.76 -7.37
CA LEU A 32 -13.07 28.72 -8.09
C LEU A 32 -14.54 28.28 -8.21
N ASN A 33 -14.78 26.96 -8.29
CA ASN A 33 -16.14 26.40 -8.36
C ASN A 33 -16.82 26.24 -6.99
N ASN A 34 -16.13 26.57 -5.89
CA ASN A 34 -16.70 26.50 -4.54
C ASN A 34 -17.64 27.69 -4.29
N GLU A 35 -18.92 27.41 -3.96
CA GLU A 35 -19.92 28.43 -3.66
C GLU A 35 -19.49 29.36 -2.52
N TYR A 36 -18.94 28.81 -1.43
CA TYR A 36 -18.46 29.59 -0.29
C TYR A 36 -17.32 30.54 -0.67
N TYR A 37 -16.47 30.14 -1.61
CA TYR A 37 -15.41 31.00 -2.13
C TYR A 37 -15.99 32.17 -2.91
N ARG A 38 -17.00 31.91 -3.76
CA ARG A 38 -17.68 32.95 -4.54
C ARG A 38 -18.43 33.94 -3.65
N GLU A 39 -19.12 33.46 -2.62
CA GLU A 39 -19.79 34.33 -1.64
C GLU A 39 -18.78 35.16 -0.82
N SER A 40 -17.65 34.57 -0.42
CA SER A 40 -16.55 35.31 0.23
C SER A 40 -16.09 36.50 -0.62
N LEU A 41 -15.89 36.30 -1.93
CA LEU A 41 -15.50 37.36 -2.86
C LEU A 41 -16.62 38.40 -3.04
N ARG A 42 -17.88 37.96 -3.08
CA ARG A 42 -19.04 38.86 -3.18
C ARG A 42 -19.14 39.79 -1.97
N TYR A 43 -19.06 39.25 -0.75
CA TYR A 43 -19.08 40.06 0.48
C TYR A 43 -17.86 40.94 0.63
N LYS A 44 -16.69 40.47 0.18
CA LYS A 44 -15.48 41.30 0.12
C LYS A 44 -15.69 42.54 -0.75
N LYS A 45 -16.32 42.37 -1.92
CA LYS A 45 -16.66 43.47 -2.81
C LYS A 45 -17.67 44.44 -2.19
N LEU A 46 -18.74 43.92 -1.55
CA LEU A 46 -19.72 44.75 -0.84
C LEU A 46 -19.08 45.55 0.31
N ALA A 47 -18.13 44.95 1.03
CA ALA A 47 -17.38 45.64 2.09
C ALA A 47 -16.55 46.80 1.54
N GLN A 48 -15.89 46.61 0.40
CA GLN A 48 -15.12 47.65 -0.29
C GLN A 48 -16.02 48.80 -0.75
N GLU A 49 -17.14 48.47 -1.39
CA GLU A 49 -18.11 49.46 -1.84
C GLU A 49 -18.67 50.26 -0.65
N ALA A 50 -19.12 49.60 0.42
CA ALA A 50 -19.63 50.27 1.62
C ALA A 50 -18.59 51.20 2.28
N PHE A 51 -17.33 50.75 2.32
CA PHE A 51 -16.22 51.55 2.85
C PHE A 51 -15.97 52.81 2.00
N GLU A 52 -15.99 52.68 0.67
CA GLU A 52 -15.83 53.81 -0.26
C GLU A 52 -16.97 54.83 -0.15
N TYR A 53 -18.20 54.38 0.14
CA TYR A 53 -19.35 55.26 0.40
C TYR A 53 -19.36 55.86 1.82
N GLY A 54 -18.41 55.49 2.68
CA GLY A 54 -18.30 55.98 4.06
C GLY A 54 -19.25 55.31 5.06
N ASP A 55 -19.93 54.23 4.66
CA ASP A 55 -20.74 53.39 5.55
C ASP A 55 -19.85 52.34 6.22
N TYR A 56 -19.09 52.78 7.22
CA TYR A 56 -18.10 51.93 7.90
C TYR A 56 -18.74 50.80 8.71
N ASP A 57 -19.97 50.97 9.21
CA ASP A 57 -20.69 49.95 9.95
C ASP A 57 -21.10 48.80 9.01
N ALA A 58 -21.67 49.11 7.85
CA ALA A 58 -21.98 48.10 6.83
C ALA A 58 -20.71 47.44 6.27
N ALA A 59 -19.65 48.21 6.05
CA ALA A 59 -18.36 47.68 5.61
C ALA A 59 -17.80 46.64 6.58
N ALA A 60 -17.85 46.91 7.88
CA ALA A 60 -17.41 45.98 8.92
C ALA A 60 -18.25 44.69 8.93
N GLN A 61 -19.58 44.79 8.78
CA GLN A 61 -20.46 43.62 8.71
C GLN A 61 -20.17 42.75 7.48
N TYR A 62 -20.07 43.36 6.29
CA TYR A 62 -19.75 42.62 5.07
C TYR A 62 -18.35 41.99 5.12
N ALA A 63 -17.37 42.66 5.72
CA ALA A 63 -16.05 42.07 5.92
C ALA A 63 -16.11 40.84 6.84
N ALA A 64 -16.91 40.87 7.91
CA ALA A 64 -17.11 39.74 8.81
C ALA A 64 -17.79 38.54 8.10
N GLU A 65 -18.82 38.80 7.29
CA GLU A 65 -19.46 37.75 6.47
C GLU A 65 -18.50 37.17 5.43
N SER A 66 -17.70 38.01 4.75
CA SER A 66 -16.65 37.56 3.83
C SER A 66 -15.69 36.59 4.51
N LEU A 67 -15.22 36.91 5.71
CA LEU A 67 -14.33 36.04 6.49
C LEU A 67 -14.99 34.70 6.85
N LYS A 68 -16.26 34.71 7.24
CA LYS A 68 -17.03 33.50 7.55
C LYS A 68 -17.15 32.58 6.33
N PHE A 69 -17.49 33.14 5.17
CA PHE A 69 -17.54 32.37 3.92
C PHE A 69 -16.16 31.86 3.50
N ALA A 70 -15.08 32.62 3.73
CA ALA A 70 -13.72 32.15 3.49
C ALA A 70 -13.34 30.96 4.39
N GLN A 71 -13.76 30.97 5.66
CA GLN A 71 -13.56 29.84 6.58
C GLN A 71 -14.33 28.60 6.11
N GLN A 72 -15.62 28.74 5.78
CA GLN A 72 -16.43 27.64 5.23
C GLN A 72 -15.84 27.09 3.93
N SER A 73 -15.30 27.97 3.08
CA SER A 73 -14.61 27.57 1.86
C SER A 73 -13.40 26.68 2.16
N ASN A 74 -12.57 27.06 3.13
CA ASN A 74 -11.40 26.30 3.55
C ASN A 74 -11.78 24.92 4.12
N GLU A 75 -12.81 24.86 4.96
CA GLU A 75 -13.32 23.60 5.53
C GLU A 75 -13.84 22.66 4.44
N TYR A 76 -14.63 23.20 3.49
CA TYR A 76 -15.10 22.43 2.35
C TYR A 76 -13.95 21.87 1.51
N ILE A 77 -12.95 22.70 1.19
CA ILE A 77 -11.78 22.28 0.40
C ILE A 77 -11.01 21.19 1.15
N ALA A 78 -10.78 21.35 2.45
CA ALA A 78 -10.10 20.36 3.27
C ALA A 78 -10.84 19.01 3.26
N LEU A 79 -12.18 19.03 3.35
CA LEU A 79 -13.01 17.84 3.24
C LEU A 79 -12.90 17.18 1.86
N GLN A 80 -12.98 17.94 0.77
CA GLN A 80 -12.85 17.40 -0.59
C GLN A 80 -11.48 16.77 -0.83
N LEU A 81 -10.42 17.40 -0.33
CA LEU A 81 -9.06 16.85 -0.39
C LEU A 81 -8.96 15.54 0.40
N LYS A 82 -9.57 15.47 1.58
CA LYS A 82 -9.63 14.25 2.39
C LYS A 82 -10.35 13.12 1.66
N ILE A 83 -11.52 13.39 1.08
CA ILE A 83 -12.29 12.40 0.32
C ILE A 83 -11.47 11.88 -0.88
N ARG A 84 -10.80 12.78 -1.61
CA ARG A 84 -9.91 12.40 -2.72
C ARG A 84 -8.76 11.51 -2.24
N GLU A 85 -8.14 11.86 -1.12
CA GLU A 85 -7.05 11.09 -0.53
C GLU A 85 -7.51 9.68 -0.11
N VAL A 86 -8.66 9.58 0.56
CA VAL A 86 -9.28 8.29 0.92
C VAL A 86 -9.50 7.43 -0.32
N ASN A 87 -10.14 7.99 -1.36
CA ASN A 87 -10.42 7.25 -2.60
C ASN A 87 -9.13 6.78 -3.30
N THR A 88 -8.11 7.64 -3.33
CA THR A 88 -6.81 7.31 -3.93
C THR A 88 -6.12 6.19 -3.14
N THR A 89 -6.16 6.26 -1.81
CA THR A 89 -5.53 5.26 -0.93
C THR A 89 -6.27 3.93 -0.98
N LEU A 90 -7.61 3.93 -1.06
CA LEU A 90 -8.40 2.71 -1.26
C LEU A 90 -8.07 2.03 -2.59
N LEU A 91 -7.91 2.81 -3.67
CA LEU A 91 -7.48 2.25 -4.95
C LEU A 91 -6.09 1.61 -4.86
N GLN A 92 -5.13 2.27 -4.17
CA GLN A 92 -3.80 1.71 -3.92
C GLN A 92 -3.87 0.42 -3.11
N ALA A 93 -4.65 0.39 -2.02
CA ALA A 93 -4.87 -0.79 -1.20
C ALA A 93 -5.47 -1.94 -2.00
N LYS A 94 -6.50 -1.67 -2.81
CA LYS A 94 -7.11 -2.68 -3.70
C LYS A 94 -6.11 -3.24 -4.70
N THR A 95 -5.35 -2.35 -5.35
CA THR A 95 -4.32 -2.74 -6.33
C THR A 95 -3.25 -3.62 -5.68
N ARG A 96 -2.83 -3.27 -4.46
CA ARG A 96 -1.84 -4.04 -3.70
C ARG A 96 -2.37 -5.41 -3.27
N LEU A 97 -3.64 -5.50 -2.87
CA LEU A 97 -4.31 -6.76 -2.58
C LEU A 97 -4.43 -7.66 -3.82
N ASP A 98 -4.76 -7.09 -4.98
CA ASP A 98 -4.87 -7.83 -6.24
C ASP A 98 -3.50 -8.35 -6.69
N TRP A 99 -2.47 -7.52 -6.60
CA TRP A 99 -1.10 -7.95 -6.81
C TRP A 99 -0.68 -9.05 -5.82
N ALA A 100 -1.01 -8.92 -4.54
CA ALA A 100 -0.69 -9.95 -3.54
C ALA A 100 -1.38 -11.28 -3.87
N ALA A 101 -2.62 -11.24 -4.35
CA ALA A 101 -3.33 -12.43 -4.82
C ALA A 101 -2.68 -13.03 -6.08
N SER A 102 -2.25 -12.21 -7.05
CA SER A 102 -1.66 -12.70 -8.30
C SER A 102 -0.34 -13.45 -8.10
N ILE A 103 0.43 -13.09 -7.06
CA ILE A 103 1.69 -13.76 -6.69
C ILE A 103 1.52 -14.90 -5.68
N GLY A 104 0.27 -15.26 -5.32
CA GLY A 104 -0.03 -16.29 -4.32
C GLY A 104 0.47 -15.93 -2.91
N ALA A 105 0.44 -14.65 -2.54
CA ALA A 105 0.89 -14.19 -1.22
C ALA A 105 -0.03 -14.69 -0.10
N ASP A 106 -1.28 -15.04 -0.40
CA ASP A 106 -2.24 -15.63 0.54
C ASP A 106 -1.70 -16.90 1.22
N LYS A 107 -0.87 -17.67 0.50
CA LYS A 107 -0.28 -18.93 1.01
C LYS A 107 1.04 -18.72 1.75
N THR A 108 1.78 -17.67 1.40
CA THR A 108 3.14 -17.42 1.93
C THR A 108 3.16 -16.38 3.04
N TYR A 109 2.24 -15.41 2.98
CA TYR A 109 2.04 -14.32 3.91
C TYR A 109 0.57 -14.28 4.37
N PRO A 110 0.02 -15.40 4.91
CA PRO A 110 -1.40 -15.49 5.25
C PRO A 110 -1.84 -14.43 6.26
N ILE A 111 -0.96 -14.12 7.23
CA ILE A 111 -1.22 -13.13 8.27
C ILE A 111 -1.34 -11.72 7.66
N GLN A 112 -0.37 -11.34 6.83
CA GLN A 112 -0.32 -10.03 6.19
C GLN A 112 -1.51 -9.84 5.24
N VAL A 113 -1.79 -10.84 4.38
CA VAL A 113 -2.92 -10.76 3.44
C VAL A 113 -4.25 -10.72 4.19
N SER A 114 -4.42 -11.50 5.26
CA SER A 114 -5.65 -11.48 6.07
C SER A 114 -5.86 -10.13 6.75
N ARG A 115 -4.83 -9.59 7.41
CA ARG A 115 -4.90 -8.27 8.07
C ARG A 115 -5.13 -7.14 7.08
N ALA A 116 -4.51 -7.19 5.91
CA ALA A 116 -4.71 -6.18 4.87
C ALA A 116 -6.14 -6.20 4.31
N ARG A 117 -6.72 -7.39 4.08
CA ARG A 117 -8.14 -7.53 3.69
C ARG A 117 -9.07 -6.96 4.74
N GLN A 118 -8.87 -7.35 6.01
CA GLN A 118 -9.68 -6.83 7.11
C GLN A 118 -9.61 -5.30 7.20
N SER A 119 -8.41 -4.72 7.13
CA SER A 119 -8.22 -3.27 7.19
C SER A 119 -8.88 -2.57 5.99
N TYR A 120 -8.79 -3.15 4.80
CA TYR A 120 -9.45 -2.63 3.60
C TYR A 120 -10.98 -2.66 3.72
N ASP A 121 -11.57 -3.76 4.19
CA ASP A 121 -13.02 -3.88 4.38
C ASP A 121 -13.54 -2.89 5.43
N GLN A 122 -12.80 -2.72 6.54
CA GLN A 122 -13.11 -1.71 7.55
C GLN A 122 -12.98 -0.29 7.00
N ALA A 123 -12.00 -0.02 6.12
CA ALA A 123 -11.85 1.28 5.47
C ALA A 123 -13.04 1.61 4.57
N LEU A 124 -13.60 0.61 3.87
CA LEU A 124 -14.82 0.78 3.07
C LEU A 124 -16.03 1.12 3.95
N GLN A 125 -16.19 0.42 5.08
CA GLN A 125 -17.26 0.70 6.05
C GLN A 125 -17.13 2.11 6.66
N ALA A 126 -15.93 2.49 7.07
CA ALA A 126 -15.66 3.84 7.59
C ALA A 126 -15.94 4.92 6.53
N LYS A 127 -15.62 4.65 5.25
CA LYS A 127 -15.95 5.54 4.13
C LYS A 127 -17.47 5.67 3.93
N GLU A 128 -18.22 4.57 4.01
CA GLU A 128 -19.69 4.58 3.92
C GLU A 128 -20.33 5.34 5.09
N ALA A 129 -19.71 5.29 6.27
CA ALA A 129 -20.11 6.06 7.44
C ALA A 129 -19.59 7.51 7.45
N GLU A 130 -18.96 7.98 6.36
CA GLU A 130 -18.33 9.30 6.24
C GLU A 130 -17.28 9.63 7.32
N GLN A 131 -16.70 8.58 7.94
CA GLN A 131 -15.62 8.69 8.92
C GLN A 131 -14.28 8.78 8.20
N TRP A 132 -14.04 9.90 7.51
CA TRP A 132 -12.94 10.05 6.54
C TRP A 132 -11.55 9.83 7.12
N ASP A 133 -11.29 10.27 8.36
CA ASP A 133 -10.00 10.06 9.02
C ASP A 133 -9.74 8.58 9.34
N GLU A 134 -10.76 7.87 9.81
CA GLU A 134 -10.65 6.44 10.11
C GLU A 134 -10.53 5.62 8.82
N ALA A 135 -11.31 5.96 7.78
CA ALA A 135 -11.20 5.36 6.46
C ALA A 135 -9.79 5.52 5.89
N LEU A 136 -9.20 6.71 6.02
CA LEU A 136 -7.84 6.97 5.56
C LEU A 136 -6.80 6.16 6.36
N ARG A 137 -6.93 6.11 7.69
CA ARG A 137 -6.03 5.36 8.57
C ARG A 137 -6.03 3.87 8.21
N LEU A 138 -7.20 3.27 8.07
CA LEU A 138 -7.39 1.86 7.74
C LEU A 138 -6.92 1.52 6.31
N ALA A 139 -7.20 2.39 5.34
CA ALA A 139 -6.73 2.20 3.96
C ALA A 139 -5.19 2.22 3.90
N ARG A 140 -4.54 3.14 4.63
CA ARG A 140 -3.07 3.17 4.76
C ARG A 140 -2.53 1.92 5.44
N GLU A 141 -3.20 1.43 6.48
CA GLU A 141 -2.82 0.18 7.15
C GLU A 141 -2.85 -1.00 6.17
N ALA A 142 -3.89 -1.12 5.34
CA ALA A 142 -3.97 -2.16 4.31
C ALA A 142 -2.79 -2.13 3.33
N VAL A 143 -2.37 -0.93 2.90
CA VAL A 143 -1.19 -0.76 2.04
C VAL A 143 0.10 -1.13 2.79
N GLN A 144 0.26 -0.63 4.03
CA GLN A 144 1.48 -0.79 4.82
C GLN A 144 1.72 -2.26 5.22
N VAL A 145 0.68 -3.00 5.60
CA VAL A 145 0.80 -4.42 5.96
C VAL A 145 1.32 -5.25 4.78
N LEU A 146 0.99 -4.85 3.54
CA LEU A 146 1.46 -5.51 2.34
C LEU A 146 2.81 -4.96 1.84
N ALA A 147 3.42 -3.97 2.49
CA ALA A 147 4.72 -3.42 2.09
C ALA A 147 5.85 -4.46 2.24
N GLU A 148 5.74 -5.36 3.23
CA GLU A 148 6.71 -6.43 3.49
C GLU A 148 6.58 -7.62 2.53
N VAL A 149 5.46 -7.72 1.81
CA VAL A 149 5.23 -8.81 0.87
C VAL A 149 6.17 -8.62 -0.33
N GLN A 150 7.04 -9.61 -0.53
CA GLN A 150 7.98 -9.64 -1.65
C GLN A 150 7.33 -10.34 -2.85
N GLU A 151 7.72 -9.99 -4.08
CA GLU A 151 7.25 -10.67 -5.29
C GLU A 151 7.88 -12.06 -5.41
N LEU A 152 9.21 -12.12 -5.34
CA LEU A 152 9.97 -13.35 -5.41
C LEU A 152 10.23 -13.85 -3.99
N ALA A 153 9.81 -15.09 -3.70
CA ALA A 153 10.21 -15.74 -2.46
C ALA A 153 11.65 -16.24 -2.55
N PRO A 154 12.39 -16.26 -1.43
CA PRO A 154 13.65 -17.02 -1.35
C PRO A 154 13.37 -18.50 -1.68
N LEU A 155 14.37 -19.18 -2.25
CA LEU A 155 14.24 -20.58 -2.65
C LEU A 155 13.76 -21.44 -1.46
N PRO A 156 12.90 -22.44 -1.69
CA PRO A 156 12.38 -23.25 -0.61
C PRO A 156 13.49 -24.12 -0.01
N ALA A 157 13.54 -24.15 1.31
CA ALA A 157 14.41 -25.07 2.06
C ALA A 157 13.79 -26.46 2.18
N LYS A 158 12.46 -26.56 2.07
CA LYS A 158 11.73 -27.81 2.21
C LYS A 158 10.72 -28.02 1.09
N TYR A 159 10.47 -29.27 0.75
CA TYR A 159 9.46 -29.66 -0.23
C TYR A 159 8.65 -30.85 0.27
N THR A 160 7.32 -30.72 0.24
CA THR A 160 6.42 -31.83 0.54
C THR A 160 6.14 -32.60 -0.75
N VAL A 161 6.53 -33.87 -0.77
CA VAL A 161 6.30 -34.77 -1.90
C VAL A 161 4.80 -34.86 -2.18
N ARG A 162 4.42 -34.60 -3.42
CA ARG A 162 3.04 -34.65 -3.90
C ARG A 162 2.73 -36.05 -4.46
N PRO A 163 1.45 -36.40 -4.63
CA PRO A 163 1.07 -37.66 -5.26
C PRO A 163 1.70 -37.83 -6.65
N TRP A 164 2.23 -39.03 -6.91
CA TRP A 164 2.82 -39.36 -8.21
C TRP A 164 1.84 -39.11 -9.36
N ALA A 165 0.57 -39.46 -9.18
CA ALA A 165 -0.46 -39.29 -10.20
C ALA A 165 -0.63 -37.84 -10.68
N THR A 166 -0.37 -36.85 -9.83
CA THR A 166 -0.55 -35.42 -10.14
C THR A 166 0.73 -34.70 -10.53
N SER A 167 1.85 -35.09 -9.94
CA SER A 167 3.12 -34.34 -10.02
C SER A 167 4.26 -35.12 -10.65
N ARG A 168 4.13 -36.45 -10.73
CA ARG A 168 5.21 -37.38 -11.05
C ARG A 168 6.44 -37.16 -10.16
N ASP A 169 6.20 -36.78 -8.91
CA ASP A 169 7.26 -36.53 -7.95
C ASP A 169 8.09 -37.79 -7.70
N CYS A 170 9.36 -37.69 -8.06
CA CYS A 170 10.41 -38.65 -7.77
C CYS A 170 11.68 -37.85 -7.48
N LEU A 171 12.68 -38.43 -6.82
CA LEU A 171 13.91 -37.70 -6.47
C LEU A 171 14.56 -37.02 -7.68
N TRP A 172 14.53 -37.68 -8.84
CA TRP A 172 15.01 -37.15 -10.12
C TRP A 172 14.24 -35.91 -10.56
N ASN A 173 12.91 -36.00 -10.65
CA ASN A 173 12.06 -34.89 -11.08
C ASN A 173 12.09 -33.73 -10.09
N ILE A 174 12.12 -34.02 -8.79
CA ILE A 174 12.21 -33.00 -7.73
C ILE A 174 13.53 -32.24 -7.86
N ALA A 175 14.67 -32.93 -8.02
CA ALA A 175 15.96 -32.28 -8.24
C ALA A 175 15.97 -31.41 -9.52
N GLY A 176 15.23 -31.84 -10.55
CA GLY A 176 15.10 -31.14 -11.82
C GLY A 176 14.33 -29.81 -11.77
N TYR A 177 13.55 -29.53 -10.73
CA TYR A 177 12.82 -28.27 -10.65
C TYR A 177 13.78 -27.08 -10.57
N SER A 178 13.42 -25.99 -11.27
CA SER A 178 14.23 -24.77 -11.36
C SER A 178 14.46 -24.07 -10.02
N TRP A 179 13.59 -24.30 -9.03
CA TRP A 179 13.69 -23.82 -7.66
C TRP A 179 14.31 -24.85 -6.68
N VAL A 180 14.64 -26.06 -7.17
CA VAL A 180 15.46 -27.06 -6.45
C VAL A 180 16.88 -26.97 -6.97
N TYR A 181 17.31 -27.76 -7.96
CA TYR A 181 18.68 -27.67 -8.51
C TYR A 181 18.73 -27.30 -9.98
N GLY A 182 17.59 -27.33 -10.67
CA GLY A 182 17.52 -27.22 -12.12
C GLY A 182 18.28 -28.34 -12.85
N ASP A 183 18.63 -29.41 -12.12
CA ASP A 183 19.47 -30.50 -12.60
C ASP A 183 19.01 -31.81 -11.95
N PRO A 184 18.28 -32.66 -12.70
CA PRO A 184 17.80 -33.94 -12.20
C PRO A 184 18.90 -34.89 -11.74
N THR A 185 20.14 -34.75 -12.25
CA THR A 185 21.26 -35.61 -11.87
C THR A 185 21.70 -35.41 -10.41
N LYS A 186 21.29 -34.29 -9.79
CA LYS A 186 21.55 -33.96 -8.38
C LYS A 186 20.61 -34.65 -7.39
N TRP A 187 19.75 -35.55 -7.85
CA TRP A 187 18.84 -36.32 -7.00
C TRP A 187 19.53 -37.05 -5.84
N LYS A 188 20.77 -37.51 -6.05
CA LYS A 188 21.56 -38.19 -5.00
C LYS A 188 21.82 -37.28 -3.80
N ILE A 189 22.08 -36.00 -4.03
CA ILE A 189 22.31 -35.02 -2.96
C ILE A 189 21.04 -34.83 -2.14
N LEU A 190 19.90 -34.73 -2.83
CA LEU A 190 18.59 -34.63 -2.18
C LEU A 190 18.29 -35.88 -1.33
N TYR A 191 18.60 -37.07 -1.86
CA TYR A 191 18.42 -38.33 -1.14
C TYR A 191 19.32 -38.44 0.08
N GLU A 192 20.62 -38.21 -0.04
CA GLU A 192 21.56 -38.33 1.08
C GLU A 192 21.17 -37.41 2.25
N ALA A 193 20.75 -36.18 1.95
CA ALA A 193 20.27 -35.25 2.97
C ALA A 193 18.99 -35.72 3.70
N ASN A 194 18.19 -36.58 3.06
CA ASN A 194 16.90 -37.03 3.56
C ASN A 194 16.83 -38.52 3.87
N LYS A 195 17.92 -39.28 3.68
CA LYS A 195 17.95 -40.76 3.74
C LYS A 195 17.29 -41.32 5.00
N LYS A 196 17.51 -40.63 6.14
CA LYS A 196 16.95 -41.00 7.45
C LYS A 196 15.42 -40.88 7.55
N LYS A 197 14.77 -40.15 6.63
CA LYS A 197 13.32 -39.96 6.59
C LYS A 197 12.60 -40.98 5.72
N PHE A 198 13.34 -41.76 4.93
CA PHE A 198 12.77 -42.79 4.07
C PHE A 198 12.37 -44.00 4.92
N PRO A 199 11.24 -44.68 4.61
CA PRO A 199 10.85 -45.90 5.33
C PRO A 199 11.91 -47.01 5.22
N GLN A 200 12.57 -47.06 4.07
CA GLN A 200 13.72 -47.92 3.83
C GLN A 200 14.91 -47.03 3.50
N PRO A 201 15.80 -46.74 4.48
CA PRO A 201 16.92 -45.86 4.26
C PRO A 201 17.77 -46.26 3.08
N ASP A 202 17.95 -47.55 2.78
CA ASP A 202 18.79 -48.02 1.67
C ASP A 202 18.06 -48.15 0.31
N ASN A 203 16.78 -47.78 0.25
CA ASN A 203 15.98 -47.83 -0.97
C ASN A 203 15.52 -46.42 -1.40
N PRO A 204 16.26 -45.73 -2.29
CA PRO A 204 15.91 -44.38 -2.76
C PRO A 204 14.62 -44.33 -3.60
N ASN A 205 14.15 -45.47 -4.13
CA ASN A 205 12.94 -45.50 -4.96
C ASN A 205 11.66 -45.42 -4.13
N LEU A 206 11.73 -45.71 -2.83
CA LEU A 206 10.56 -45.74 -1.95
C LEU A 206 10.25 -44.35 -1.38
N ILE A 207 9.88 -43.44 -2.27
CA ILE A 207 9.41 -42.09 -1.93
C ILE A 207 7.88 -42.07 -1.85
N HIS A 208 7.34 -41.56 -0.74
CA HIS A 208 5.89 -41.48 -0.51
C HIS A 208 5.37 -40.04 -0.53
N PRO A 209 4.15 -39.81 -1.04
CA PRO A 209 3.46 -38.54 -0.89
C PRO A 209 3.32 -38.14 0.59
N GLY A 210 3.46 -36.84 0.87
CA GLY A 210 3.43 -36.28 2.22
C GLY A 210 4.80 -36.21 2.91
N MET A 211 5.83 -36.88 2.38
CA MET A 211 7.18 -36.77 2.92
C MET A 211 7.73 -35.34 2.76
N VAL A 212 8.32 -34.78 3.82
CA VAL A 212 8.95 -33.45 3.80
C VAL A 212 10.45 -33.60 3.61
N LEU A 213 10.93 -33.26 2.41
CA LEU A 213 12.34 -33.29 2.04
C LEU A 213 13.00 -31.95 2.37
N ASP A 214 14.18 -32.00 2.99
CA ASP A 214 15.09 -30.87 3.13
C ASP A 214 15.91 -30.73 1.85
N ILE A 215 16.01 -29.53 1.31
CA ILE A 215 16.75 -29.24 0.09
C ILE A 215 18.05 -28.53 0.50
N PRO A 216 19.19 -29.24 0.58
CA PRO A 216 20.45 -28.60 0.92
C PRO A 216 20.88 -27.60 -0.16
N SER A 217 21.56 -26.53 0.26
CA SER A 217 22.20 -25.59 -0.65
C SER A 217 23.43 -26.22 -1.30
N ILE A 218 23.56 -26.06 -2.62
CA ILE A 218 24.70 -26.59 -3.39
C ILE A 218 25.50 -25.51 -4.13
N ARG A 219 25.01 -24.26 -4.18
CA ARG A 219 25.66 -23.09 -4.80
C ARG A 219 25.83 -21.92 -3.83
N GLY A 220 25.67 -22.16 -2.52
CA GLY A 220 25.64 -21.09 -1.51
C GLY A 220 24.36 -20.25 -1.54
N GLU A 221 23.32 -20.72 -2.22
CA GLU A 221 22.02 -20.06 -2.27
C GLU A 221 21.29 -20.08 -0.92
N TYR A 222 20.70 -18.95 -0.55
CA TYR A 222 19.85 -18.87 0.62
C TYR A 222 18.51 -19.59 0.37
N ARG A 223 18.13 -20.47 1.29
CA ARG A 223 16.87 -21.20 1.26
C ARG A 223 16.12 -21.06 2.57
N THR A 224 14.81 -20.89 2.50
CA THR A 224 13.95 -20.88 3.69
C THR A 224 12.53 -21.32 3.37
N GLY A 225 11.79 -21.70 4.40
CA GLY A 225 10.39 -22.11 4.29
C GLY A 225 10.16 -23.40 3.49
N VAL A 226 8.88 -23.67 3.23
CA VAL A 226 8.39 -24.79 2.45
C VAL A 226 7.97 -24.27 1.07
N TRP A 227 8.17 -25.08 0.03
CA TRP A 227 7.67 -24.76 -1.30
C TRP A 227 6.14 -24.64 -1.31
N VAL A 228 5.65 -23.65 -2.05
CA VAL A 228 4.24 -23.30 -2.19
C VAL A 228 3.89 -23.29 -3.67
N SER A 229 2.82 -24.00 -4.03
CA SER A 229 2.34 -24.06 -5.41
C SER A 229 1.79 -22.70 -5.88
N GLY A 230 2.23 -22.29 -7.07
CA GLY A 230 1.87 -21.01 -7.70
C GLY A 230 2.75 -19.83 -7.28
N ARG A 231 3.79 -20.08 -6.47
CA ARG A 231 4.71 -19.04 -6.01
C ARG A 231 5.91 -18.87 -6.94
N ALA A 232 6.25 -17.62 -7.23
CA ALA A 232 7.50 -17.27 -7.89
C ALA A 232 8.67 -17.27 -6.89
N TYR A 233 9.79 -17.88 -7.28
CA TYR A 233 10.99 -17.99 -6.46
C TYR A 233 12.16 -17.29 -7.14
N VAL A 234 13.09 -16.76 -6.35
CA VAL A 234 14.35 -16.21 -6.87
C VAL A 234 15.07 -17.28 -7.70
N PRO A 235 15.67 -16.93 -8.84
CA PRO A 235 16.36 -17.90 -9.69
C PRO A 235 17.60 -18.45 -8.98
N LEU A 236 17.98 -19.69 -9.29
CA LEU A 236 19.20 -20.29 -8.78
C LEU A 236 20.44 -19.49 -9.22
N PRO A 237 21.45 -19.31 -8.34
CA PRO A 237 22.72 -18.74 -8.72
C PRO A 237 23.38 -19.51 -9.86
N LYS A 238 24.19 -18.82 -10.66
CA LYS A 238 25.01 -19.47 -11.69
C LYS A 238 25.96 -20.49 -11.04
N PRO A 239 26.22 -21.63 -11.69
CA PRO A 239 27.18 -22.60 -11.18
C PRO A 239 28.56 -21.94 -11.02
N VAL A 240 29.21 -22.20 -9.88
CA VAL A 240 30.61 -21.81 -9.66
C VAL A 240 31.46 -22.60 -10.65
N LYS A 241 32.24 -21.90 -11.48
CA LYS A 241 33.16 -22.51 -12.45
C LYS A 241 34.40 -23.05 -11.76
#